data_AF-A0A4S8RQH5-F1
#
_entry.id   AF-A0A4S8RQH5-F1
#
_cell.length_a   1.000
_cell.length_b   1.000
_cell.length_c   1.000
_cell.angle_alpha   90.00
_cell.angle_beta   90.00
_cell.angle_gamma   90.00
#
_symmetry.space_group_name_H-M   'P 1'
#
loop_
_entity.id
_entity.type
_entity.pdbx_description
1 polymer ?
#
loop_
_entity_poly.entity_id
_entity_poly.type
_entity_poly.pdbx_seq_one_letter_code
_entity_poly.pdbx_strand_id
1 'polypeptide(L)'
;MKAMIPFILFLCFGPLLLAQQESIVPQNFRFYEDLALRDAQYEQKLEAMDLQDELDYWTDQHNYERQLGTENFTAYLVYMKSKKEAYQRHLQNCTEGCIHSRRFFERAHEYLSSSDTEYLKQLMENGMVLNTSPKRNQ
;
A
#
# COMPACT_ATOMS: atom_id res chain seq x y z
N MET A 1 -10.56 -55.03 47.44
CA MET A 1 -10.88 -54.05 46.38
C MET A 1 -10.58 -52.68 46.96
N LYS A 2 -9.60 -51.94 46.43
CA LYS A 2 -9.14 -50.67 47.01
C LYS A 2 -10.01 -49.53 46.45
N ALA A 3 -10.65 -48.78 47.35
CA ALA A 3 -11.24 -47.49 47.04
C ALA A 3 -10.13 -46.43 47.15
N MET A 4 -9.98 -45.58 46.14
CA MET A 4 -9.14 -44.36 46.20
C MET A 4 -9.85 -43.22 45.46
N ILE A 5 -9.91 -42.10 46.17
CA ILE A 5 -10.59 -40.81 46.01
C ILE A 5 -10.25 -40.07 44.69
N PRO A 6 -11.17 -39.25 44.11
CA PRO A 6 -10.90 -38.46 42.92
C PRO A 6 -10.10 -37.18 43.25
N PHE A 7 -9.08 -36.88 42.46
CA PHE A 7 -8.31 -35.63 42.55
C PHE A 7 -8.86 -34.62 41.53
N ILE A 8 -9.71 -33.71 41.99
CA ILE A 8 -10.14 -32.54 41.22
C ILE A 8 -8.98 -31.53 41.25
N LEU A 9 -8.27 -31.38 40.14
CA LEU A 9 -7.37 -30.25 39.90
C LEU A 9 -8.06 -29.25 38.97
N PHE A 10 -8.69 -28.27 39.61
CA PHE A 10 -9.17 -27.05 39.01
C PHE A 10 -7.96 -26.15 38.70
N LEU A 11 -7.34 -26.32 37.53
CA LEU A 11 -6.33 -25.38 37.03
C LEU A 11 -7.04 -24.33 36.17
N CYS A 12 -7.30 -23.19 36.81
CA CYS A 12 -7.69 -21.94 36.18
C CYS A 12 -6.64 -21.50 35.15
N PHE A 13 -6.75 -21.96 33.91
CA PHE A 13 -6.21 -21.22 32.77
C PHE A 13 -7.28 -20.25 32.31
N GLY A 14 -7.26 -19.05 32.91
CA GLY A 14 -8.05 -17.92 32.45
C GLY A 14 -7.70 -17.60 30.99
N PRO A 15 -8.63 -17.03 30.23
CA PRO A 15 -8.36 -16.67 28.85
C PRO A 15 -7.24 -15.62 28.82
N LEU A 16 -6.07 -15.99 28.32
CA LEU A 16 -5.13 -15.05 27.73
C LEU A 16 -5.81 -14.50 26.47
N LEU A 17 -6.76 -13.57 26.68
CA LEU A 17 -7.12 -12.61 25.66
C LEU A 17 -5.89 -11.72 25.50
N LEU A 18 -5.02 -12.09 24.56
CA LEU A 18 -4.15 -11.10 23.96
C LEU A 18 -5.09 -10.15 23.24
N ALA A 19 -5.42 -9.02 23.89
CA ALA A 19 -5.93 -7.86 23.20
C ALA A 19 -4.81 -7.39 22.27
N GLN A 20 -4.72 -7.97 21.07
CA GLN A 20 -4.00 -7.33 19.99
C GLN A 20 -4.79 -6.06 19.68
N GLN A 21 -4.25 -4.94 20.16
CA GLN A 21 -4.59 -3.63 19.66
C GLN A 21 -4.10 -3.58 18.20
N GLU A 22 -4.80 -4.24 17.28
CA GLU A 22 -4.68 -3.91 15.87
C GLU A 22 -5.12 -2.44 15.76
N SER A 23 -4.20 -1.59 15.33
CA SER A 23 -4.54 -0.25 14.87
C SER A 23 -5.69 -0.42 13.87
N ILE A 24 -6.83 0.24 14.11
CA ILE A 24 -7.98 0.23 13.22
C ILE A 24 -7.61 1.04 11.97
N VAL A 25 -6.70 0.51 11.15
CA VAL A 25 -6.75 0.76 9.71
C VAL A 25 -7.92 -0.12 9.27
N PRO A 26 -9.05 0.48 8.85
CA PRO A 26 -10.19 -0.34 8.44
C PRO A 26 -9.70 -1.33 7.38
N GLN A 27 -10.16 -2.59 7.51
CA GLN A 27 -9.65 -3.74 6.76
C GLN A 27 -9.63 -3.51 5.23
N ASN A 28 -10.42 -2.55 4.74
CA ASN A 28 -10.47 -2.09 3.35
C ASN A 28 -9.20 -1.37 2.87
N PHE A 29 -8.42 -0.72 3.74
CA PHE A 29 -7.21 0.00 3.32
C PHE A 29 -5.95 -0.85 3.32
N ARG A 30 -5.89 -1.88 4.17
CA ARG A 30 -4.78 -2.85 4.18
C ARG A 30 -4.60 -3.53 2.82
N PHE A 31 -5.69 -3.76 2.10
CA PHE A 31 -5.64 -4.25 0.72
C PHE A 31 -4.78 -3.36 -0.20
N TYR A 32 -4.94 -2.04 -0.11
CA TYR A 32 -4.22 -1.07 -0.94
C TYR A 32 -2.77 -0.90 -0.51
N GLU A 33 -2.48 -1.01 0.79
CA GLU A 33 -1.10 -1.09 1.29
C GLU A 33 -0.40 -2.31 0.69
N ASP A 34 -1.01 -3.50 0.81
CA ASP A 34 -0.44 -4.74 0.31
C ASP A 34 -0.29 -4.72 -1.22
N LEU A 35 -1.25 -4.11 -1.93
CA LEU A 35 -1.17 -3.96 -3.38
C LEU A 35 -0.01 -3.03 -3.79
N ALA A 36 0.14 -1.88 -3.13
CA ALA A 36 1.26 -0.97 -3.37
C ALA A 36 2.62 -1.64 -3.14
N LEU A 37 2.73 -2.45 -2.09
CA LEU A 37 3.94 -3.20 -1.79
C LEU A 37 4.23 -4.26 -2.86
N ARG A 38 3.22 -4.98 -3.35
CA ARG A 38 3.39 -5.97 -4.42
C ARG A 38 3.80 -5.31 -5.73
N ASP A 39 3.15 -4.22 -6.11
CA ASP A 39 3.47 -3.49 -7.34
C ASP A 39 4.90 -2.95 -7.28
N ALA A 40 5.28 -2.29 -6.18
CA ALA A 40 6.65 -1.81 -6.00
C ALA A 40 7.69 -2.95 -6.08
N GLN A 41 7.40 -4.11 -5.48
CA GLN A 41 8.29 -5.28 -5.57
C GLN A 41 8.41 -5.85 -6.98
N TYR A 42 7.31 -5.84 -7.74
CA TYR A 42 7.32 -6.24 -9.14
C TYR A 42 8.14 -5.26 -9.98
N GLU A 43 7.90 -3.96 -9.83
CA GLU A 43 8.60 -2.88 -10.52
C GLU A 43 10.11 -2.89 -10.27
N GLN A 44 10.53 -3.14 -9.02
CA GLN A 44 11.95 -3.28 -8.64
C GLN A 44 12.64 -4.46 -9.33
N LYS A 45 11.87 -5.46 -9.77
CA LYS A 45 12.33 -6.67 -10.44
C LYS A 45 11.90 -6.72 -11.90
N LEU A 46 11.39 -5.61 -12.45
CA LEU A 46 10.84 -5.58 -13.79
C LEU A 46 11.96 -5.79 -14.81
N GLU A 47 12.05 -7.01 -15.31
CA GLU A 47 12.88 -7.40 -16.44
C GLU A 47 12.00 -7.36 -17.69
N ALA A 48 11.87 -6.19 -18.31
CA ALA A 48 11.11 -6.08 -19.54
C ALA A 48 11.85 -6.78 -20.69
N MET A 49 11.13 -7.61 -21.45
CA MET A 49 11.70 -8.33 -22.60
C MET A 49 12.10 -7.36 -23.72
N ASP A 50 11.37 -6.26 -23.88
CA ASP A 50 11.74 -5.13 -24.71
C ASP A 50 11.25 -3.77 -24.17
N LEU A 51 11.61 -2.69 -24.89
CA LEU A 51 11.30 -1.32 -24.50
C LEU A 51 9.80 -1.00 -24.55
N GLN A 52 9.04 -1.65 -25.43
CA GLN A 52 7.60 -1.42 -25.62
C GLN A 52 6.81 -2.07 -24.49
N ASP A 53 7.15 -3.29 -24.11
CA ASP A 53 6.54 -3.98 -22.97
C ASP A 53 6.71 -3.15 -21.68
N GLU A 54 7.89 -2.56 -21.51
CA GLU A 54 8.15 -1.69 -20.38
C GLU A 54 7.29 -0.41 -20.43
N LEU A 55 7.11 0.19 -21.61
CA LEU A 55 6.25 1.37 -21.78
C LEU A 55 4.81 1.07 -21.43
N ASP A 56 4.31 -0.05 -21.93
CA ASP A 56 2.93 -0.45 -21.77
C ASP A 56 2.66 -0.71 -20.29
N TYR A 57 3.56 -1.44 -19.61
CA TYR A 57 3.48 -1.63 -18.16
C TYR A 57 3.42 -0.30 -17.40
N TRP A 58 4.34 0.63 -17.67
CA TRP A 58 4.37 1.92 -16.95
C TRP A 58 3.18 2.82 -17.29
N THR A 59 2.57 2.64 -18.47
CA THR A 59 1.36 3.35 -18.88
C THR A 59 0.16 2.81 -18.12
N ASP A 60 0.03 1.48 -18.05
CA ASP A 60 -1.04 0.81 -17.32
C ASP A 60 -0.98 1.11 -15.83
N GLN A 61 0.22 1.07 -15.24
CA GLN A 61 0.44 1.40 -13.85
C GLN A 61 -0.01 2.84 -13.52
N HIS A 62 0.36 3.80 -14.36
CA HIS A 62 -0.04 5.20 -14.21
C HIS A 62 -1.56 5.40 -14.37
N ASN A 63 -2.16 4.69 -15.32
CA ASN A 63 -3.61 4.75 -15.54
C ASN A 63 -4.39 4.19 -14.34
N TYR A 64 -3.95 3.05 -13.81
CA TYR A 64 -4.52 2.48 -12.58
C TYR A 64 -4.45 3.47 -11.41
N GLU A 65 -3.29 4.08 -11.19
CA GLU A 65 -3.10 5.05 -10.09
C GLU A 65 -4.02 6.27 -10.24
N ARG A 66 -4.13 6.81 -11.44
CA ARG A 66 -5.04 7.92 -11.74
C ARG A 66 -6.50 7.53 -11.50
N GLN A 67 -6.90 6.34 -11.96
CA GLN A 67 -8.25 5.84 -11.77
C GLN A 67 -8.56 5.62 -10.30
N LEU A 68 -7.65 5.00 -9.55
CA LEU A 68 -7.79 4.79 -8.11
C LEU A 68 -7.95 6.13 -7.38
N GLY A 69 -7.16 7.15 -7.75
CA GLY A 69 -7.30 8.49 -7.21
C GLY A 69 -8.69 9.08 -7.45
N THR A 70 -9.23 8.87 -8.65
CA THR A 70 -10.54 9.39 -9.06
C THR A 70 -11.70 8.69 -8.37
N GLU A 71 -11.62 7.36 -8.21
CA GLU A 71 -12.70 6.54 -7.66
C GLU A 71 -12.69 6.50 -6.12
N ASN A 72 -11.51 6.41 -5.52
CA ASN A 72 -11.34 6.30 -4.07
C ASN A 72 -10.04 6.98 -3.63
N PHE A 73 -10.12 8.28 -3.45
CA PHE A 73 -8.99 9.12 -3.07
C PHE A 73 -8.29 8.67 -1.78
N THR A 74 -9.02 8.21 -0.77
CA THR A 74 -8.39 7.74 0.47
C THR A 74 -7.58 6.46 0.24
N ALA A 75 -8.11 5.50 -0.53
CA ALA A 75 -7.38 4.30 -0.90
C ALA A 75 -6.13 4.61 -1.71
N TYR A 76 -6.25 5.57 -2.63
CA TYR A 76 -5.13 6.08 -3.41
C TYR A 76 -4.03 6.69 -2.54
N LEU A 77 -4.37 7.51 -1.54
CA LEU A 77 -3.37 8.08 -0.62
C LEU A 77 -2.64 7.01 0.17
N VAL A 78 -3.37 5.99 0.62
CA VAL A 78 -2.77 4.82 1.30
C VAL A 78 -1.83 4.09 0.36
N TYR A 79 -2.30 3.75 -0.85
CA TYR A 79 -1.50 3.10 -1.89
C TYR A 79 -0.21 3.87 -2.17
N MET A 80 -0.33 5.18 -2.37
CA MET A 80 0.79 6.04 -2.76
C MET A 80 1.82 6.23 -1.66
N LYS A 81 1.36 6.41 -0.43
CA LYS A 81 2.26 6.44 0.73
C LYS A 81 3.04 5.14 0.84
N SER A 82 2.36 3.99 0.79
CA SER A 82 3.02 2.67 0.90
C SER A 82 3.99 2.41 -0.26
N LYS A 83 3.64 2.83 -1.48
CA LYS A 83 4.50 2.71 -2.65
C LYS A 83 5.75 3.57 -2.53
N LYS A 84 5.60 4.84 -2.13
CA LYS A 84 6.72 5.76 -1.83
C LYS A 84 7.66 5.17 -0.79
N GLU A 85 7.14 4.67 0.33
CA GLU A 85 7.95 4.03 1.39
C GLU A 85 8.68 2.77 0.89
N ALA A 86 8.07 1.99 0.00
CA ALA A 86 8.72 0.83 -0.63
C ALA A 86 9.88 1.25 -1.54
N TYR A 87 9.69 2.28 -2.38
CA TYR A 87 10.75 2.83 -3.22
C TYR A 87 11.90 3.44 -2.41
N GLN A 88 11.58 4.19 -1.34
CA GLN A 88 12.59 4.74 -0.43
C GLN A 88 13.44 3.63 0.18
N ARG A 89 12.81 2.61 0.75
CA ARG A 89 13.52 1.47 1.34
C ARG A 89 14.34 0.70 0.33
N HIS A 90 13.81 0.48 -0.88
CA HIS A 90 14.55 -0.19 -1.94
C HIS A 90 15.82 0.60 -2.28
N LEU A 91 15.70 1.88 -2.61
CA LEU A 91 16.84 2.72 -3.00
C LEU A 91 17.86 2.92 -1.87
N GLN A 92 17.45 2.87 -0.60
CA GLN A 92 18.38 2.88 0.55
C GLN A 92 19.19 1.59 0.68
N ASN A 93 18.60 0.44 0.35
CA ASN A 93 19.22 -0.88 0.47
C ASN A 93 19.88 -1.36 -0.84
N CYS A 94 19.63 -0.65 -1.92
CA CYS A 94 20.08 -0.97 -3.25
C CYS A 94 21.53 -0.51 -3.44
N THR A 95 22.46 -1.44 -3.27
CA THR A 95 23.91 -1.21 -3.41
C THR A 95 24.37 -1.43 -4.86
N GLU A 96 25.69 -1.52 -5.10
CA GLU A 96 26.34 -1.56 -6.42
C GLU A 96 25.94 -2.71 -7.39
N GLY A 97 24.94 -3.54 -7.06
CA GLY A 97 24.44 -4.62 -7.91
C GLY A 97 23.04 -4.42 -8.49
N CYS A 98 22.32 -3.38 -8.09
CA CYS A 98 21.00 -3.11 -8.65
C CYS A 98 21.11 -2.55 -10.07
N ILE A 99 20.50 -3.25 -11.02
CA ILE A 99 20.33 -2.74 -12.37
C ILE A 99 18.84 -2.44 -12.55
N HIS A 100 18.54 -1.18 -12.82
CA HIS A 100 17.20 -0.74 -13.15
C HIS A 100 17.21 0.02 -14.46
N SER A 101 16.07 -0.03 -15.16
CA SER A 101 15.88 0.76 -16.35
C SER A 101 15.90 2.26 -16.04
N ARG A 102 16.09 3.06 -17.10
CA ARG A 102 15.93 4.51 -16.99
C ARG A 102 14.52 4.89 -16.48
N ARG A 103 13.48 4.19 -16.94
CA ARG A 103 12.10 4.50 -16.57
C ARG A 103 11.80 4.20 -15.11
N PHE A 104 12.38 3.13 -14.56
CA PHE A 104 12.30 2.87 -13.13
C PHE A 104 12.81 4.07 -12.34
N PHE A 105 13.95 4.66 -12.72
CA PHE A 105 14.48 5.84 -12.04
C PHE A 105 13.62 7.09 -12.25
N GLU A 106 13.02 7.26 -13.43
CA GLU A 106 12.05 8.34 -13.69
C GLU A 106 10.83 8.20 -12.76
N ARG A 107 10.25 7.00 -12.64
CA ARG A 107 9.12 6.72 -11.74
C ARG A 107 9.49 6.84 -10.27
N ALA A 108 10.66 6.33 -9.89
CA ALA A 108 11.17 6.51 -8.54
C ALA A 108 11.32 8.00 -8.20
N HIS A 109 11.86 8.80 -9.12
CA HIS A 109 11.96 10.24 -8.92
C HIS A 109 10.58 10.89 -8.74
N GLU A 110 9.58 10.53 -9.54
CA GLU A 110 8.20 11.03 -9.40
C GLU A 110 7.61 10.70 -8.01
N TYR A 111 7.66 9.43 -7.59
CA TYR A 111 7.11 9.02 -6.29
C TYR A 111 7.83 9.68 -5.10
N LEU A 112 9.15 9.88 -5.22
CA LEU A 112 9.96 10.44 -4.13
C LEU A 112 9.97 11.97 -4.07
N SER A 113 9.84 12.65 -5.22
CA SER A 113 9.82 14.11 -5.32
C SER A 113 8.47 14.71 -4.97
N SER A 114 7.39 13.93 -5.12
CA SER A 114 6.06 14.37 -4.71
C SER A 114 6.03 14.56 -3.19
N SER A 115 5.88 15.82 -2.75
CA SER A 115 5.44 16.06 -1.38
C SER A 115 3.98 15.60 -1.29
N ASP A 116 3.58 15.09 -0.12
CA ASP A 116 2.21 14.61 0.06
C ASP A 116 1.21 15.73 -0.30
N THR A 117 1.55 16.99 -0.05
CA THR A 117 0.79 18.18 -0.44
C THR A 117 0.78 18.46 -1.96
N GLU A 118 1.92 18.33 -2.64
CA GLU A 118 2.02 18.57 -4.08
C GLU A 118 1.25 17.49 -4.86
N TYR A 119 1.26 16.27 -4.34
CA TYR A 119 0.50 15.17 -4.90
C TYR A 119 -1.01 15.43 -4.83
N LEU A 120 -1.51 15.87 -3.66
CA LEU A 120 -2.89 16.29 -3.47
C LEU A 120 -3.28 17.40 -4.46
N LYS A 121 -2.38 18.38 -4.67
CA LYS A 121 -2.62 19.52 -5.56
C LYS A 121 -2.71 19.12 -7.03
N GLN A 122 -1.79 18.29 -7.53
CA GLN A 122 -1.81 17.81 -8.92
C GLN A 122 -3.11 17.07 -9.27
N LEU A 123 -3.72 16.39 -8.29
CA LEU A 123 -4.97 15.66 -8.48
C LEU A 123 -6.19 16.58 -8.52
N MET A 124 -6.17 17.63 -7.70
CA MET A 124 -7.18 18.68 -7.71
C MET A 124 -7.13 19.49 -9.01
N GLU A 125 -5.93 19.77 -9.54
CA GLU A 125 -5.73 20.52 -10.77
C GLU A 125 -6.06 19.70 -12.04
N ASN A 126 -5.78 18.39 -12.03
CA ASN A 126 -6.10 17.50 -13.16
C ASN A 126 -7.57 17.05 -13.23
N GLY A 127 -8.46 17.69 -12.47
CA GLY A 127 -9.91 17.60 -12.70
C GLY A 127 -10.65 16.51 -11.95
N MET A 128 -10.19 16.09 -10.77
CA MET A 128 -11.11 15.48 -9.80
C MET A 128 -11.95 16.59 -9.16
N VAL A 129 -13.06 16.92 -9.79
CA VAL A 129 -14.17 17.55 -9.09
C VAL A 129 -14.55 16.57 -7.99
N LEU A 130 -14.14 16.88 -6.75
CA LEU A 130 -14.68 16.24 -5.56
C LEU A 130 -16.19 16.23 -5.74
N ASN A 131 -16.76 15.06 -6.02
CA ASN A 131 -18.20 14.88 -6.03
C ASN A 131 -18.65 14.81 -4.56
N THR A 132 -18.35 15.88 -3.81
CA THR A 132 -18.96 16.12 -2.52
C THR A 132 -20.40 16.47 -2.84
N SER A 133 -21.26 15.45 -2.81
CA SER A 133 -22.70 15.66 -2.72
C SER A 133 -22.93 16.71 -1.63
N PRO A 134 -23.53 17.88 -1.95
CA PRO A 134 -23.78 18.88 -0.93
C PRO A 134 -24.71 18.23 0.08
N LYS A 135 -24.30 18.17 1.35
CA LYS A 135 -25.20 17.81 2.45
C LYS A 135 -26.43 18.70 2.35
N ARG A 136 -27.53 18.13 1.88
CA ARG A 136 -28.84 18.76 1.89
C ARG A 136 -29.29 18.75 3.35
N ASN A 137 -29.09 19.87 4.03
CA ASN A 137 -29.74 20.12 5.32
C ASN A 137 -31.25 20.20 5.04
N GLN A 138 -31.99 19.20 5.49
CA GLN A 138 -33.42 19.31 5.79
C GLN A 138 -33.57 19.28 7.30
#